data_AF-A0A965P6V4-F1
#
_entry.id   AF-A0A965P6V4-F1
#
_cell.length_a   1.000
_cell.length_b   1.000
_cell.length_c   1.000
_cell.angle_alpha   90.00
_cell.angle_beta   90.00
_cell.angle_gamma   90.00
#
_symmetry.space_group_name_H-M   'P 1'
#
loop_
_entity.id
_entity.type
_entity.pdbx_description
1 polymer ?
#
loop_
_entity_poly.entity_id
_entity_poly.type
_entity_poly.pdbx_seq_one_letter_code
_entity_poly.pdbx_strand_id
1 'polypeptide(L)'
;MSDAIHAAGLWTGLCILLLLVLSGLTSANRRKHKVSIGDGGKAEVAAASRAFGNAAEYMPIALIGLALMALTGFQPLWIHAVGGSFFLGRVMHAWGMFVTREGKPPAIQRMIGMLLTYVPLLAAAGALVWCFVCGR
;
A
#
# COMPACT_ATOMS: atom_id res chain seq x y z
N MET A 1 -19.52 -3.36 -15.97
CA MET A 1 -19.25 -2.26 -15.01
C MET A 1 -19.31 -2.74 -13.57
N SER A 2 -20.35 -3.49 -13.16
CA SER A 2 -20.47 -4.10 -11.81
C SER A 2 -19.21 -4.84 -11.36
N ASP A 3 -18.65 -5.70 -12.21
CA ASP A 3 -17.58 -6.62 -11.81
C ASP A 3 -16.26 -5.90 -11.58
N ALA A 4 -16.00 -4.85 -12.37
CA ALA A 4 -14.82 -4.00 -12.22
C ALA A 4 -14.88 -3.19 -10.92
N ILE A 5 -16.07 -2.68 -10.58
CA ILE A 5 -16.31 -1.96 -9.32
C ILE A 5 -16.18 -2.93 -8.13
N HIS A 6 -16.71 -4.15 -8.22
CA HIS A 6 -16.53 -5.17 -7.18
C HIS A 6 -15.05 -5.53 -6.98
N ALA A 7 -14.28 -5.66 -8.07
CA ALA A 7 -12.84 -5.89 -8.00
C ALA A 7 -12.10 -4.73 -7.29
N ALA A 8 -12.42 -3.48 -7.63
CA ALA A 8 -11.85 -2.32 -6.95
C ALA A 8 -12.26 -2.26 -5.47
N GLY A 9 -13.51 -2.59 -5.17
CA GLY A 9 -14.05 -2.68 -3.80
C GLY A 9 -13.33 -3.72 -2.95
N LEU A 10 -13.04 -4.90 -3.50
CA LEU A 10 -12.27 -5.95 -2.82
C LEU A 10 -10.90 -5.43 -2.37
N TRP A 11 -10.11 -4.90 -3.30
CA TRP A 11 -8.76 -4.42 -2.98
C TRP A 11 -8.78 -3.19 -2.05
N THR A 12 -9.79 -2.33 -2.20
CA THR A 12 -10.03 -1.22 -1.27
C THR A 12 -10.29 -1.72 0.14
N GLY A 13 -11.20 -2.69 0.31
CA GLY A 13 -11.49 -3.27 1.62
C GLY A 13 -10.26 -3.91 2.26
N LEU A 14 -9.50 -4.70 1.50
CA LEU A 14 -8.25 -5.31 2.00
C LEU A 14 -7.21 -4.27 2.40
N CYS A 15 -7.05 -3.20 1.61
CA CYS A 15 -6.12 -2.11 1.93
C CYS A 15 -6.55 -1.36 3.20
N ILE A 16 -7.84 -1.11 3.39
CA ILE A 16 -8.38 -0.49 4.62
C ILE A 16 -8.05 -1.37 5.83
N LEU A 17 -8.30 -2.67 5.74
CA LEU A 17 -7.98 -3.61 6.83
C LEU A 17 -6.49 -3.60 7.16
N LEU A 18 -5.62 -3.65 6.14
CA LEU A 18 -4.17 -3.58 6.35
C LEU A 18 -3.75 -2.25 6.99
N LEU A 19 -4.31 -1.11 6.55
CA LEU A 19 -4.02 0.20 7.13
C LEU A 19 -4.39 0.25 8.63
N LEU A 20 -5.54 -0.30 9.00
CA LEU A 20 -5.98 -0.40 10.40
C LEU A 20 -5.06 -1.30 11.22
N VAL A 21 -4.63 -2.44 10.67
CA VAL A 21 -3.65 -3.33 11.32
C VAL A 21 -2.34 -2.58 11.58
N LEU A 22 -1.79 -1.87 10.59
CA LEU A 22 -0.53 -1.13 10.75
C LEU A 22 -0.65 0.03 11.74
N SER A 23 -1.79 0.73 11.75
CA SER A 23 -2.10 1.76 12.75
C SER A 23 -2.16 1.17 14.17
N GLY A 24 -2.83 0.03 14.33
CA GLY A 24 -2.92 -0.70 15.60
C GLY A 24 -1.54 -1.16 16.09
N LEU A 25 -0.72 -1.72 15.20
CA LEU A 25 0.65 -2.14 15.51
C LEU A 25 1.53 -0.96 15.93
N THR A 26 1.41 0.18 15.27
CA THR A 26 2.12 1.43 15.64
C THR A 26 1.71 1.89 17.03
N SER A 27 0.40 1.93 17.30
CA SER A 27 -0.15 2.33 18.60
C SER A 27 0.26 1.37 19.72
N ALA A 28 0.23 0.06 19.46
CA ALA A 28 0.65 -0.96 20.40
C ALA A 28 2.14 -0.87 20.74
N ASN A 29 3.00 -0.64 19.73
CA ASN A 29 4.43 -0.45 19.95
C ASN A 29 4.74 0.80 20.78
N ARG A 30 4.07 1.93 20.49
CA ARG A 30 4.21 3.15 21.30
C ARG A 30 3.83 2.94 22.76
N ARG A 31 2.72 2.25 23.02
CA ARG A 31 2.29 1.90 24.38
C ARG A 31 3.31 0.98 25.07
N LYS A 32 3.76 -0.08 24.39
CA LYS A 32 4.76 -1.02 24.90
C LYS A 32 6.04 -0.30 25.34
N HIS A 33 6.50 0.65 24.55
CA HIS A 33 7.75 1.39 24.81
C HIS A 33 7.57 2.71 25.56
N LYS A 34 6.35 3.03 26.02
CA LYS A 34 6.01 4.28 26.72
C LYS A 34 6.42 5.56 25.96
N VAL A 35 6.29 5.53 24.64
CA VAL A 35 6.62 6.67 23.75
C VAL A 35 5.36 7.47 23.45
N SER A 36 5.33 8.75 23.86
CA SER A 36 4.20 9.66 23.59
C SER A 36 4.25 10.22 22.16
N ILE A 37 5.35 10.88 21.80
CA ILE A 37 5.57 11.52 20.49
C ILE A 37 6.90 11.02 19.90
N GLY A 38 6.99 10.99 18.56
CA GLY A 38 8.15 10.48 17.84
C GLY A 38 8.33 8.97 18.00
N ASP A 39 9.58 8.51 17.95
CA ASP A 39 9.96 7.09 18.11
C ASP A 39 10.63 6.79 19.45
N GLY A 40 10.98 7.82 20.24
CA GLY A 40 11.66 7.66 21.53
C GLY A 40 13.03 6.97 21.44
N GLY A 41 13.70 7.03 20.28
CA GLY A 41 14.95 6.32 20.02
C GLY A 41 14.78 4.80 19.94
N LYS A 42 13.55 4.30 19.74
CA LYS A 42 13.24 2.88 19.63
C LYS A 42 13.05 2.49 18.17
N ALA A 43 13.97 1.69 17.64
CA ALA A 43 13.91 1.18 16.27
C ALA A 43 12.57 0.46 15.97
N GLU A 44 12.00 -0.29 16.93
CA GLU A 44 10.69 -0.94 16.78
C GLU A 44 9.55 0.06 16.52
N VAL A 45 9.55 1.18 17.26
CA VAL A 45 8.52 2.23 17.12
C VAL A 45 8.71 2.99 15.81
N ALA A 46 9.97 3.27 15.42
CA ALA A 46 10.29 3.90 14.14
C ALA A 46 9.85 3.01 12.96
N ALA A 47 10.15 1.71 13.01
CA ALA A 47 9.78 0.76 11.97
C ALA A 47 8.26 0.64 11.81
N ALA A 48 7.53 0.48 12.92
CA ALA A 48 6.07 0.41 12.90
C ALA A 48 5.45 1.72 12.35
N SER A 49 5.92 2.86 12.85
CA SER A 49 5.43 4.18 12.42
C SER A 49 5.69 4.43 10.93
N ARG A 50 6.84 4.00 10.38
CA ARG A 50 7.12 4.12 8.94
C ARG A 50 6.37 3.11 8.09
N ALA A 51 6.11 1.90 8.58
CA ALA A 51 5.23 0.96 7.88
C ALA A 51 3.81 1.54 7.72
N PHE A 52 3.24 2.09 8.80
CA PHE A 52 1.94 2.76 8.77
C PHE A 52 1.95 4.05 7.93
N GLY A 53 2.93 4.93 8.16
CA GLY A 53 3.04 6.19 7.42
C GLY A 53 3.18 5.98 5.92
N ASN A 54 4.01 5.02 5.50
CA ASN A 54 4.15 4.69 4.09
C ASN A 54 2.87 4.10 3.47
N ALA A 55 2.11 3.30 4.22
CA ALA A 55 0.79 2.84 3.77
C ALA A 55 -0.17 4.03 3.61
N ALA A 56 -0.21 4.95 4.57
CA ALA A 56 -1.04 6.16 4.51
C ALA A 56 -0.64 7.12 3.37
N GLU A 57 0.63 7.15 2.98
CA GLU A 57 1.15 7.95 1.87
C GLU A 57 0.73 7.39 0.49
N TYR A 58 0.77 6.06 0.31
CA TYR A 58 0.58 5.44 -1.01
C TYR A 58 -0.78 4.80 -1.26
N MET A 59 -1.45 4.28 -0.22
CA MET A 59 -2.74 3.62 -0.39
C MET A 59 -3.83 4.55 -0.92
N PRO A 60 -4.03 5.79 -0.41
CA PRO A 60 -5.13 6.63 -0.87
C PRO A 60 -5.12 6.86 -2.37
N ILE A 61 -3.96 7.21 -2.94
CA ILE A 61 -3.85 7.46 -4.38
C ILE A 61 -4.02 6.19 -5.21
N ALA A 62 -3.54 5.04 -4.72
CA ALA A 62 -3.75 3.75 -5.39
C ALA A 62 -5.24 3.37 -5.45
N LEU A 63 -5.97 3.56 -4.34
CA LEU A 63 -7.39 3.24 -4.27
C LEU A 63 -8.22 4.16 -5.17
N ILE A 64 -7.89 5.45 -5.22
CA ILE A 64 -8.49 6.39 -6.18
C ILE A 64 -8.20 5.93 -7.61
N GLY A 65 -6.96 5.54 -7.91
CA GLY A 65 -6.59 5.01 -9.23
C GLY A 65 -7.40 3.78 -9.63
N LEU A 66 -7.54 2.79 -8.74
CA LEU A 66 -8.36 1.59 -8.98
C LEU A 66 -9.84 1.92 -9.21
N ALA A 67 -10.39 2.83 -8.42
CA ALA A 67 -11.78 3.28 -8.57
C ALA A 67 -11.99 3.97 -9.92
N LEU A 68 -11.08 4.88 -10.30
CA LEU A 68 -11.14 5.55 -11.60
C LEU A 68 -11.00 4.56 -12.76
N MET A 69 -10.07 3.61 -12.68
CA MET A 69 -9.96 2.55 -13.71
C MET A 69 -11.26 1.76 -13.86
N ALA A 70 -11.94 1.42 -12.75
CA ALA A 70 -13.24 0.76 -12.80
C ALA A 70 -14.32 1.62 -13.48
N LEU A 71 -14.35 2.91 -13.15
CA LEU A 71 -15.34 3.87 -13.65
C LEU A 71 -15.12 4.23 -15.12
N THR A 72 -13.88 4.22 -15.60
CA THR A 72 -13.54 4.45 -17.01
C THR A 72 -13.56 3.16 -17.85
N GLY A 73 -14.15 2.08 -17.31
CA GLY A 73 -14.46 0.87 -18.09
C GLY A 73 -13.30 -0.10 -18.31
N PHE A 74 -12.23 -0.05 -17.52
CA PHE A 74 -11.20 -1.09 -17.57
C PHE A 74 -11.77 -2.46 -17.16
N GLN A 75 -11.29 -3.50 -17.82
CA GLN A 75 -11.73 -4.87 -17.53
C GLN A 75 -11.31 -5.29 -16.11
N PRO A 76 -12.12 -6.09 -15.40
CA PRO A 76 -11.85 -6.52 -14.02
C PRO A 76 -10.46 -7.15 -13.82
N LEU A 77 -9.96 -7.88 -14.83
CA LEU A 77 -8.63 -8.50 -14.80
C LEU A 77 -7.50 -7.48 -14.55
N TRP A 78 -7.56 -6.31 -15.19
CA TRP A 78 -6.57 -5.25 -14.99
C TRP A 78 -6.63 -4.69 -13.57
N ILE A 79 -7.83 -4.55 -13.02
CA ILE A 79 -8.03 -4.07 -11.65
C ILE A 79 -7.51 -5.10 -10.65
N HIS A 80 -7.70 -6.39 -10.89
CA HIS A 80 -7.10 -7.44 -10.06
C HIS A 80 -5.57 -7.46 -10.14
N ALA A 81 -5.00 -7.30 -11.33
CA ALA A 81 -3.55 -7.25 -11.49
C ALA A 81 -2.93 -6.06 -10.75
N VAL A 82 -3.48 -4.86 -10.94
CA VAL A 82 -2.99 -3.63 -10.28
C VAL A 82 -3.24 -3.68 -8.78
N GLY A 83 -4.47 -3.97 -8.35
CA GLY A 83 -4.85 -3.97 -6.93
C GLY A 83 -4.18 -5.07 -6.14
N GLY A 84 -4.07 -6.27 -6.71
CA GLY A 84 -3.42 -7.41 -6.07
C GLY A 84 -1.92 -7.25 -5.92
N SER A 85 -1.23 -6.82 -6.98
CA SER A 85 0.21 -6.55 -6.91
C SER A 85 0.51 -5.41 -5.93
N PHE A 86 -0.28 -4.34 -5.96
CA PHE A 86 -0.15 -3.22 -5.02
C PHE A 86 -0.33 -3.68 -3.57
N PHE A 87 -1.42 -4.38 -3.26
CA PHE A 87 -1.70 -4.89 -1.93
C PHE A 87 -0.57 -5.81 -1.42
N LEU A 88 -0.12 -6.74 -2.26
CA LEU A 88 1.02 -7.61 -1.94
C LEU A 88 2.28 -6.79 -1.64
N GLY A 89 2.56 -5.76 -2.45
CA GLY A 89 3.66 -4.83 -2.21
C GLY A 89 3.58 -4.13 -0.86
N ARG A 90 2.38 -3.73 -0.42
CA ARG A 90 2.17 -3.11 0.91
C ARG A 90 2.43 -4.11 2.04
N VAL A 91 1.94 -5.35 1.92
CA VAL A 91 2.19 -6.42 2.90
C VAL A 91 3.69 -6.74 3.00
N MET A 92 4.35 -6.94 1.85
CA MET A 92 5.78 -7.25 1.81
C MET A 92 6.63 -6.10 2.34
N HIS A 93 6.30 -4.85 2.00
CA HIS A 93 7.00 -3.68 2.51
C HIS A 93 6.88 -3.58 4.03
N ALA A 94 5.66 -3.68 4.57
CA ALA A 94 5.43 -3.64 6.01
C ALA A 94 6.17 -4.78 6.73
N TRP A 95 6.10 -6.01 6.21
CA TRP A 95 6.86 -7.13 6.76
C TRP A 95 8.38 -6.86 6.72
N GLY A 96 8.88 -6.36 5.60
CA GLY A 96 10.27 -5.92 5.42
C GLY A 96 10.73 -4.92 6.48
N MET A 97 9.87 -3.98 6.87
CA MET A 97 10.15 -3.02 7.94
C MET A 97 10.32 -3.70 9.30
N PHE A 98 9.52 -4.71 9.61
CA PHE A 98 9.60 -5.42 10.90
C PHE A 98 10.76 -6.42 11.00
N VAL A 99 11.23 -6.97 9.88
CA VAL A 99 12.36 -7.91 9.88
C VAL A 99 13.71 -7.23 9.68
N THR A 100 13.73 -5.98 9.20
CA THR A 100 14.98 -5.21 9.05
C THR A 100 15.57 -4.93 10.42
N ARG A 101 16.83 -5.33 10.63
CA ARG A 101 17.56 -5.10 11.86
C ARG A 101 18.46 -3.89 11.73
N GLU A 102 18.63 -3.17 12.83
CA GLU A 102 19.55 -2.03 12.91
C GLU A 102 20.99 -2.46 12.53
N GLY A 103 21.69 -1.62 11.76
CA GLY A 103 23.03 -1.89 11.26
C GLY A 103 23.13 -2.91 10.12
N LYS A 104 22.01 -3.44 9.60
CA LYS A 104 22.00 -4.33 8.43
C LYS A 104 21.45 -3.63 7.19
N PRO A 105 21.84 -4.07 5.97
CA PRO A 105 21.21 -3.58 4.76
C PRO A 105 19.70 -3.81 4.80
N PRO A 106 18.90 -2.97 4.10
CA PRO A 106 17.46 -3.13 4.04
C PRO A 106 17.05 -4.54 3.64
N ALA A 107 16.03 -5.10 4.30
CA ALA A 107 15.50 -6.39 3.94
C ALA A 107 15.01 -6.39 2.47
N ILE A 108 15.30 -7.45 1.73
CA ILE A 108 14.91 -7.56 0.31
C ILE A 108 13.39 -7.44 0.12
N GLN A 109 12.61 -7.87 1.11
CA GLN A 109 11.15 -7.73 1.18
C GLN A 109 10.72 -6.26 1.14
N ARG A 110 11.50 -5.36 1.76
CA ARG A 110 11.23 -3.91 1.70
C ARG A 110 11.42 -3.39 0.27
N MET A 111 12.47 -3.83 -0.40
CA MET A 111 12.79 -3.40 -1.76
C MET A 111 11.77 -3.95 -2.78
N ILE A 112 11.48 -5.25 -2.72
CA ILE A 112 10.45 -5.88 -3.56
C ILE A 112 9.08 -5.27 -3.26
N GLY A 113 8.76 -5.01 -1.99
CA GLY A 113 7.52 -4.36 -1.59
C GLY A 113 7.34 -2.97 -2.20
N MET A 114 8.42 -2.16 -2.24
CA MET A 114 8.38 -0.86 -2.92
C MET A 114 8.25 -0.99 -4.44
N LEU A 115 8.94 -1.93 -5.06
CA LEU A 115 8.80 -2.19 -6.50
C LEU A 115 7.36 -2.56 -6.86
N LEU A 116 6.76 -3.49 -6.10
CA LEU A 116 5.35 -3.88 -6.20
C LEU A 116 4.36 -2.79 -5.79
N THR A 117 4.83 -1.60 -5.44
CA THR A 117 3.99 -0.42 -5.19
C THR A 117 4.10 0.57 -6.33
N TYR A 118 5.32 0.84 -6.79
CA TYR A 118 5.56 1.77 -7.89
C TYR A 118 5.08 1.23 -9.23
N VAL A 119 5.33 -0.05 -9.52
CA VAL A 119 4.88 -0.67 -10.78
C VAL A 119 3.36 -0.57 -10.96
N PRO A 120 2.51 -1.00 -10.01
CA PRO A 120 1.06 -0.85 -10.18
C PRO A 120 0.58 0.60 -10.19
N LEU A 121 1.23 1.51 -9.44
CA LEU A 121 0.90 2.94 -9.51
C LEU A 121 1.21 3.54 -10.89
N LEU A 122 2.36 3.20 -11.47
CA LEU A 122 2.73 3.62 -12.82
C LEU A 122 1.80 3.00 -13.87
N ALA A 123 1.42 1.72 -13.69
CA ALA A 123 0.46 1.05 -14.56
C ALA A 123 -0.92 1.74 -14.50
N ALA A 124 -1.43 2.06 -13.31
CA ALA A 124 -2.68 2.79 -13.14
C ALA A 124 -2.61 4.19 -13.75
N ALA A 125 -1.52 4.92 -13.50
CA ALA A 125 -1.31 6.25 -14.08
C ALA A 125 -1.28 6.19 -15.61
N GLY A 126 -0.49 5.29 -16.20
CA GLY A 126 -0.41 5.10 -17.65
C GLY A 126 -1.75 4.69 -18.26
N ALA A 127 -2.48 3.78 -17.60
CA ALA A 127 -3.80 3.35 -18.02
C ALA A 127 -4.81 4.52 -18.07
N LEU A 128 -4.85 5.34 -17.02
CA LEU A 128 -5.76 6.49 -16.95
C LEU A 128 -5.39 7.58 -17.97
N VAL A 129 -4.10 7.87 -18.14
CA VAL A 129 -3.62 8.82 -19.17
C VAL A 129 -3.96 8.31 -20.58
N TRP A 130 -3.76 7.01 -20.84
CA TRP A 130 -4.12 6.39 -22.10
C TRP A 130 -5.63 6.47 -22.39
N CYS A 131 -6.45 6.22 -21.36
CA CYS A 131 -7.90 6.34 -21.47
C CYS A 131 -8.32 7.72 -21.99
N PHE A 132 -7.76 8.77 -21.40
CA PHE A 132 -7.97 10.15 -21.83
C PHE A 132 -7.52 10.40 -23.28
N VAL A 133 -6.31 9.97 -23.65
CA VAL A 133 -5.76 10.19 -25.00
C VAL A 133 -6.59 9.49 -26.08
N CYS A 134 -7.11 8.31 -25.79
CA CYS A 134 -7.93 7.55 -26.72
C CYS A 134 -9.42 7.92 -26.70
N GLY A 135 -9.84 8.90 -25.89
CA GLY A 135 -11.23 9.34 -25.79
C GLY A 135 -12.19 8.27 -25.27
N ARG A 136 -11.71 7.39 -24.37
CA ARG A 136 -12.55 6.39 -23.69
C ARG A 136 -12.96 6.86 -22.30
#